data_AF-A0A975TRE9-F1
#
_entry.id   AF-A0A975TRE9-F1
#
_cell.length_a   1.000
_cell.length_b   1.000
_cell.length_c   1.000
_cell.angle_alpha   90.00
_cell.angle_beta   90.00
_cell.angle_gamma   90.00
#
_symmetry.space_group_name_H-M   'P 1'
#
loop_
_entity.id
_entity.type
_entity.pdbx_description
1 polymer ?
#
loop_
_entity_poly.entity_id
_entity_poly.type
_entity_poly.pdbx_seq_one_letter_code
_entity_poly.pdbx_strand_id
1 'polypeptide(L)' 'MGRVTVPIPADGPGEVLVSVRGGSEAYAAWADRPLGRNLRVIVTECVSARSVIVEPFPA' A
#
# COMPACT_ATOMS: atom_id res chain seq x y z
N MET A 1 1.80 -5.84 -6.90
CA MET A 1 0.39 -5.55 -6.56
C MET A 1 0.18 -5.87 -5.08
N GLY A 2 -0.69 -5.15 -4.40
CA GLY A 2 -0.96 -5.37 -2.98
C GLY A 2 -2.41 -5.10 -2.57
N ARG A 3 -2.67 -5.24 -1.28
CA ARG A 3 -3.96 -4.96 -0.63
C ARG A 3 -3.75 -4.15 0.63
N VAL A 4 -4.57 -3.12 0.82
CA VAL A 4 -4.58 -2.32 2.06
C VAL A 4 -5.08 -3.17 3.23
N THR A 5 -4.27 -3.33 4.28
CA THR A 5 -4.60 -4.06 5.51
C THR A 5 -4.95 -3.11 6.66
N VAL A 6 -4.25 -1.97 6.75
CA VAL A 6 -4.58 -0.85 7.63
C VAL A 6 -4.90 0.37 6.77
N PRO A 7 -6.04 1.06 6.97
CA PRO A 7 -6.41 2.23 6.19
C PRO A 7 -5.27 3.26 6.09
N ILE A 8 -5.13 3.89 4.92
CA ILE A 8 -4.14 4.94 4.69
C ILE A 8 -4.89 6.28 4.83
N PRO A 9 -4.65 7.07 5.89
CA PRO A 9 -5.23 8.40 6.05
C PRO A 9 -4.54 9.44 5.13
N ALA A 10 -5.04 10.67 5.09
CA ALA A 10 -4.46 11.73 4.25
C ALA A 10 -3.13 12.28 4.79
N ASP A 11 -2.92 12.20 6.10
CA ASP A 11 -1.82 12.84 6.84
C ASP A 11 -0.87 11.83 7.50
N GLY A 12 -0.94 10.56 7.10
CA GLY A 12 -0.11 9.52 7.69
C GLY A 12 -0.11 8.20 6.93
N PRO A 13 0.76 7.26 7.35
CA PRO A 13 0.85 5.96 6.69
C PRO A 13 -0.26 5.02 7.14
N GLY A 14 -0.71 4.18 6.22
CA GLY A 14 -1.40 2.93 6.52
C GLY A 14 -0.48 1.73 6.29
N GLU A 15 -1.08 0.56 6.05
CA GLU A 15 -0.34 -0.67 5.78
C GLU A 15 -0.91 -1.37 4.53
N VAL A 16 -0.01 -1.91 3.72
CA VAL A 16 -0.35 -2.78 2.59
C VAL A 16 0.41 -4.10 2.68
N LEU A 17 -0.26 -5.20 2.35
CA LEU A 17 0.41 -6.46 2.01
C LEU A 17 0.70 -6.48 0.51
N VAL A 18 1.99 -6.49 0.16
CA VAL A 18 2.45 -6.58 -1.23
C VAL A 18 2.83 -8.01 -1.54
N SER A 19 2.32 -8.55 -2.64
CA SER A 19 2.72 -9.86 -3.13
C SER A 19 4.17 -9.84 -3.60
N VAL A 20 4.99 -10.75 -3.07
CA VAL A 20 6.40 -10.98 -3.44
C VAL A 20 6.59 -12.46 -3.78
N ARG A 21 7.77 -12.84 -4.28
CA ARG A 21 8.04 -14.25 -4.59
C ARG A 21 7.95 -15.09 -3.31
N GLY A 22 7.05 -16.07 -3.31
CA GLY A 22 6.89 -17.01 -2.19
C GLY A 22 6.03 -16.51 -1.02
N GLY A 23 5.39 -15.34 -1.13
CA GLY A 23 4.49 -14.86 -0.08
C GLY A 23 4.06 -13.40 -0.25
N SER A 24 3.85 -12.74 0.88
CA SER A 24 3.56 -11.31 0.95
C SER A 24 4.37 -10.66 2.06
N GLU A 25 4.74 -9.40 1.85
CA GLU A 25 5.40 -8.59 2.86
C GLU A 25 4.52 -7.36 3.16
N ALA A 26 4.41 -7.01 4.44
CA ALA A 26 3.73 -5.80 4.87
C ALA A 26 4.63 -4.58 4.63
N TYR A 27 4.09 -3.44 4.21
CA TYR A 27 4.82 -2.18 4.09
C TYR A 27 4.00 -1.02 4.65
N ALA A 28 4.66 -0.02 5.22
CA ALA A 28 4.02 1.26 5.48
C ALA A 28 3.69 1.93 4.14
N ALA A 29 2.44 2.37 3.98
CA ALA A 29 1.95 2.86 2.70
C ALA A 29 1.42 4.29 2.79
N TRP A 30 1.81 5.09 1.80
CA TRP A 30 1.32 6.45 1.60
C TRP A 30 0.52 6.52 0.29
N ALA A 31 -0.46 7.43 0.24
CA ALA A 31 -1.29 7.68 -0.92
C ALA A 31 -1.68 9.17 -0.99
N ASP A 32 -2.07 9.63 -2.18
CA ASP A 32 -2.51 11.00 -2.44
C ASP A 32 -3.90 11.33 -1.85
N ARG A 33 -4.67 10.29 -1.53
CA ARG A 33 -6.00 10.34 -0.95
C ARG A 33 -6.21 9.20 0.04
N PRO A 34 -7.16 9.33 0.98
CA PRO A 34 -7.47 8.25 1.91
C PRO A 34 -7.86 6.96 1.19
N LEU A 35 -7.25 5.85 1.57
CA LEU A 35 -7.55 4.51 1.04
C LEU A 35 -8.11 3.60 2.12
N GLY A 36 -9.28 3.04 1.85
CA GLY A 36 -9.95 2.09 2.73
C GLY A 36 -9.30 0.71 2.74
N ARG A 37 -9.54 -0.04 3.82
CA ARG A 37 -9.10 -1.44 3.96
C ARG A 37 -9.64 -2.30 2.80
N ASN A 38 -8.87 -3.33 2.44
CA ASN A 38 -9.13 -4.30 1.37
C ASN A 38 -9.07 -3.76 -0.06
N LEU A 39 -8.81 -2.47 -0.26
CA LEU A 39 -8.62 -1.90 -1.59
C LEU A 39 -7.37 -2.50 -2.27
N ARG A 40 -7.49 -2.83 -3.56
CA ARG A 40 -6.36 -3.32 -4.37
C ARG A 40 -5.50 -2.14 -4.80
N VAL A 41 -4.19 -2.25 -4.65
CA VAL A 41 -3.24 -1.18 -4.97
C VAL A 41 -2.06 -1.68 -5.77
N ILE A 42 -1.38 -0.76 -6.44
CA ILE A 42 -0.06 -0.95 -7.03
C ILE A 42 0.95 -0.06 -6.30
N VAL A 43 2.17 -0.56 -6.15
CA VAL A 43 3.29 0.25 -5.67
C VAL A 43 3.81 1.06 -6.84
N THR A 44 3.85 2.38 -6.68
CA THR A 44 4.37 3.31 -7.69
C THR A 44 5.78 3.76 -7.34
N GLU A 45 6.13 3.80 -6.05
CA GLU A 45 7.47 4.19 -5.57
C GLU A 45 7.86 3.45 -4.28
N CYS A 46 9.15 3.12 -4.14
CA CYS A 46 9.74 2.63 -2.90
C CYS A 46 10.57 3.75 -2.26
N VAL A 47 10.02 4.42 -1.24
CA VAL A 47 10.68 5.57 -0.58
C VAL A 47 11.68 5.13 0.50
N SER A 48 11.57 3.89 0.99
CA SER A 48 12.56 3.26 1.87
C SER A 48 12.49 1.73 1.76
N ALA A 49 13.32 1.02 2.52
CA ALA A 49 13.24 -0.44 2.62
C ALA A 49 11.89 -0.95 3.17
N ARG A 50 11.13 -0.12 3.89
CA ARG A 50 9.90 -0.51 4.62
C ARG A 50 8.70 0.39 4.33
N SER A 51 8.82 1.31 3.38
CA SER A 51 7.78 2.29 3.05
C SER A 51 7.63 2.48 1.55
N VAL A 52 6.39 2.57 1.10
CA VAL A 52 6.01 2.66 -0.32
C VAL A 52 4.95 3.73 -0.54
N ILE A 53 4.92 4.27 -1.76
CA ILE A 53 3.80 5.05 -2.27
C ILE A 53 2.94 4.11 -3.12
N VAL A 54 1.62 4.18 -2.95
CA VAL A 54 0.67 3.32 -3.64
C VAL A 54 -0.47 4.09 -4.28
N GLU A 55 -1.00 3.54 -5.35
CA GLU A 55 -2.22 4.02 -6.01
C GLU A 55 -3.26 2.90 -6.12
N PRO A 56 -4.57 3.23 -6.12
CA PRO A 56 -5.63 2.28 -6.40
C PRO A 56 -5.43 1.58 -7.75
N PHE A 57 -5.48 0.26 -7.73
CA PHE A 57 -5.48 -0.52 -8.96
C PHE A 57 -6.87 -0.46 -9.61
N PRO A 58 -6.98 -0.16 -10.92
CA PRO A 58 -8.24 -0.18 -11.64
C PRO A 58 -8.99 -1.51 -11.48
N ALA A 59 -10.32 -1.46 -11.61
CA ALA A 59 -11.18 -2.64 -11.49
C ALA A 59 -10.87 -3.67 -12.59
#